data_AF-A0A1D6PKS3-F1
#
_entry.id   AF-A0A1D6PKS3-F1
#
_cell.length_a   1.000
_cell.length_b   1.000
_cell.length_c   1.000
_cell.angle_alpha   90.00
_cell.angle_beta   90.00
_cell.angle_gamma   90.00
#
_symmetry.space_group_name_H-M   'P 1'
#
loop_
_entity.id
_entity.type
_entity.pdbx_description
1 polymer ?
#
loop_
_entity_poly.entity_id
_entity_poly.type
_entity_poly.pdbx_seq_one_letter_code
_entity_poly.pdbx_strand_id
1 'polypeptide(L)'
;MQKKYFEKQFELSEAVKLPMFLHMRAAGEDFCEIMTQNLHRFPVGVTHSFTDLAEDWDRLLSFENMFIGVNGCSLKTNENLEVLRGIPVERLMIETDSPYCDIINTHARSPYVKSVWPFKKKEKYEPDSTVKGRNEPCLVRYVATVCHQFLGFLARYRLVAEFLNMTIVFQCREYLLLMELNLSDLSVTQIFILT
;
A
#
# COMPACT_ATOMS: atom_id res chain seq x y z
N MET A 1 -12.14 -22.80 8.23
CA MET A 1 -12.81 -22.16 7.07
C MET A 1 -11.85 -21.29 6.27
N GLN A 2 -11.16 -20.31 6.87
CA GLN A 2 -10.25 -19.41 6.13
C GLN A 2 -9.13 -20.14 5.37
N LYS A 3 -8.29 -20.97 6.04
CA LYS A 3 -7.21 -21.76 5.39
C LYS A 3 -7.68 -22.49 4.14
N LYS A 4 -8.76 -23.27 4.27
CA LYS A 4 -9.35 -24.07 3.17
C LYS A 4 -9.66 -23.24 1.92
N TYR A 5 -10.30 -22.08 2.08
CA TYR A 5 -10.70 -21.27 0.92
C TYR A 5 -9.61 -20.31 0.46
N PHE A 6 -8.65 -19.97 1.32
CA PHE A 6 -7.44 -19.28 0.91
C PHE A 6 -6.61 -20.17 -0.02
N GLU A 7 -6.32 -21.41 0.38
CA GLU A 7 -5.60 -22.39 -0.44
C GLU A 7 -6.30 -22.67 -1.77
N LYS A 8 -7.64 -22.78 -1.76
CA LYS A 8 -8.40 -23.02 -3.00
C LYS A 8 -8.29 -21.89 -4.02
N GLN A 9 -8.08 -20.63 -3.59
CA GLN A 9 -7.95 -19.50 -4.52
C GLN A 9 -6.67 -19.55 -5.36
N PHE A 10 -5.67 -20.36 -4.98
CA PHE A 10 -4.50 -20.59 -5.82
C PHE A 10 -4.83 -21.39 -7.09
N GLU A 11 -5.89 -22.22 -7.09
CA GLU A 11 -6.43 -22.83 -8.31
C GLU A 11 -6.87 -21.76 -9.32
N LEU A 12 -7.49 -20.68 -8.82
CA LEU A 12 -7.93 -19.57 -9.65
C LEU A 12 -6.74 -18.75 -10.15
N SER A 13 -5.80 -18.40 -9.27
CA SER A 13 -4.59 -17.66 -9.67
C SER A 13 -3.80 -18.43 -10.74
N GLU A 14 -3.72 -19.74 -10.60
CA GLU A 14 -3.04 -20.60 -11.57
C GLU A 14 -3.75 -20.64 -12.91
N ALA A 15 -5.08 -20.63 -12.92
CA ALA A 15 -5.88 -20.65 -14.15
C ALA A 15 -5.83 -19.30 -14.89
N VAL A 16 -5.94 -18.18 -14.16
CA VAL A 16 -6.06 -16.84 -14.76
C VAL A 16 -4.73 -16.12 -14.92
N LYS A 17 -3.67 -16.60 -14.27
CA LYS A 17 -2.32 -16.02 -14.30
C LYS A 17 -2.28 -14.53 -13.92
N LEU A 18 -3.20 -14.09 -13.06
CA LEU A 18 -3.22 -12.72 -12.52
C LEU A 18 -2.46 -12.65 -11.18
N PRO A 19 -1.89 -11.47 -10.85
CA PRO A 19 -1.37 -11.18 -9.53
C PRO A 19 -2.39 -11.45 -8.40
N MET A 20 -1.89 -11.82 -7.23
CA MET A 20 -2.72 -11.96 -6.04
C MET A 20 -2.66 -10.71 -5.17
N PHE A 21 -3.82 -10.23 -4.74
CA PHE A 21 -3.96 -9.20 -3.71
C PHE A 21 -4.31 -9.90 -2.39
N LEU A 22 -3.35 -9.97 -1.49
CA LEU A 22 -3.35 -10.90 -0.35
C LEU A 22 -3.58 -10.14 0.95
N HIS A 23 -4.46 -10.67 1.80
CA HIS A 23 -4.70 -10.13 3.13
C HIS A 23 -4.09 -11.05 4.20
N MET A 24 -3.37 -10.45 5.15
CA MET A 24 -2.77 -11.15 6.28
C MET A 24 -2.85 -10.27 7.53
N ARG A 25 -3.37 -10.83 8.62
CA ARG A 25 -3.44 -10.16 9.93
C ARG A 25 -3.42 -11.21 11.04
N ALA A 26 -2.41 -11.15 11.90
CA ALA A 26 -2.25 -12.09 13.02
C ALA A 26 -2.33 -13.57 12.58
N ALA A 27 -1.82 -13.85 11.37
CA ALA A 27 -1.93 -15.16 10.72
C ALA A 27 -0.64 -15.52 9.96
N GLY A 28 0.50 -14.91 10.29
CA GLY A 28 1.74 -15.01 9.53
C GLY A 28 2.24 -16.45 9.34
N GLU A 29 2.08 -17.32 10.35
CA GLU A 29 2.49 -18.72 10.26
C GLU A 29 1.67 -19.52 9.25
N ASP A 30 0.34 -19.57 9.44
CA ASP A 30 -0.59 -20.26 8.54
C ASP A 30 -0.52 -19.69 7.11
N PHE A 31 -0.38 -18.36 6.99
CA PHE A 31 -0.27 -17.69 5.72
C PHE A 31 0.99 -18.13 4.98
N CYS A 32 2.17 -18.03 5.62
CA CYS A 32 3.43 -18.41 5.00
C CYS A 32 3.50 -19.90 4.66
N GLU A 33 2.92 -20.77 5.49
CA GLU A 33 2.80 -22.20 5.20
C GLU A 33 2.05 -22.45 3.89
N ILE A 34 0.85 -21.88 3.74
CA ILE A 34 0.02 -22.04 2.54
C ILE A 34 0.69 -21.39 1.32
N MET A 35 1.28 -20.20 1.47
CA MET A 35 2.02 -19.53 0.41
C MET A 35 3.16 -20.42 -0.12
N THR A 36 3.96 -20.99 0.80
CA THR A 36 5.11 -21.85 0.45
C THR A 36 4.68 -23.06 -0.38
N GLN A 37 3.57 -23.70 -0.02
CA GLN A 37 3.02 -24.85 -0.74
C GLN A 37 2.53 -24.49 -2.16
N ASN A 38 2.22 -23.22 -2.41
CA ASN A 38 1.57 -22.77 -3.64
C ASN A 38 2.40 -21.75 -4.46
N LEU A 39 3.71 -21.61 -4.20
CA LEU A 39 4.58 -20.62 -4.88
C LEU A 39 4.57 -20.69 -6.41
N HIS A 40 4.37 -21.88 -6.98
CA HIS A 40 4.33 -22.10 -8.42
C HIS A 40 2.98 -21.75 -9.07
N ARG A 41 1.97 -21.41 -8.26
CA ARG A 41 0.57 -21.28 -8.70
C ARG A 41 0.13 -19.84 -8.89
N PHE A 42 0.98 -18.87 -8.58
CA PHE A 42 0.69 -17.46 -8.81
C PHE A 42 1.95 -16.75 -9.34
N PRO A 43 1.81 -15.76 -10.23
CA PRO A 43 2.96 -15.09 -10.82
C PRO A 43 3.64 -14.13 -9.83
N VAL A 44 2.84 -13.34 -9.11
CA VAL A 44 3.28 -12.28 -8.19
C VAL A 44 2.16 -11.98 -7.19
N GLY A 45 2.51 -11.60 -5.97
CA GLY A 45 1.57 -11.25 -4.92
C GLY A 45 1.92 -9.91 -4.27
N VAL A 46 0.92 -9.24 -3.71
CA VAL A 46 1.10 -8.16 -2.75
C VAL A 46 0.36 -8.49 -1.46
N THR A 47 1.05 -8.48 -0.34
CA THR A 47 0.42 -8.51 0.99
C THR A 47 -0.02 -7.09 1.33
N HIS A 48 -1.31 -6.82 1.16
CA HIS A 48 -1.89 -5.49 1.30
C HIS A 48 -2.08 -5.12 2.78
N SER A 49 -2.09 -3.81 3.05
CA SER A 49 -2.35 -3.22 4.36
C SER A 49 -1.53 -3.87 5.48
N PHE A 50 -0.23 -4.07 5.26
CA PHE A 50 0.62 -4.78 6.22
C PHE A 50 0.74 -3.99 7.53
N THR A 51 0.40 -4.62 8.65
CA THR A 51 0.44 -4.00 9.99
C THR A 51 1.17 -4.84 11.04
N ASP A 52 1.66 -6.01 10.64
CA ASP A 52 2.24 -7.00 11.54
C ASP A 52 3.74 -6.69 11.80
N LEU A 53 4.43 -7.58 12.52
CA LEU A 53 5.77 -7.33 13.03
C LEU A 53 6.87 -7.58 11.98
N ALA A 54 8.08 -7.12 12.28
CA ALA A 54 9.27 -7.31 11.43
C ALA A 54 9.53 -8.80 11.12
N GLU A 55 9.24 -9.72 12.04
CA GLU A 55 9.42 -11.16 11.84
C GLU A 55 8.51 -11.71 10.73
N ASP A 56 7.23 -11.31 10.71
CA ASP A 56 6.29 -11.70 9.64
C ASP A 56 6.71 -11.09 8.31
N TRP A 57 7.27 -9.88 8.35
CA TRP A 57 7.80 -9.18 7.19
C TRP A 57 9.01 -9.91 6.56
N ASP A 58 9.98 -10.36 7.36
CA ASP A 58 11.14 -11.13 6.87
C ASP A 58 10.70 -12.41 6.16
N ARG A 59 9.69 -13.09 6.71
CA ARG A 59 9.10 -14.29 6.09
C ARG A 59 8.46 -13.96 4.74
N LEU A 60 7.69 -12.88 4.65
CA LEU A 60 7.07 -12.45 3.39
C LEU A 60 8.12 -12.08 2.34
N LEU A 61 9.20 -11.41 2.73
CA LEU A 61 10.29 -11.05 1.82
C LEU A 61 11.20 -12.22 1.43
N SER A 62 11.07 -13.38 2.07
CA SER A 62 11.74 -14.59 1.58
C SER A 62 11.15 -15.10 0.27
N PHE A 63 9.93 -14.69 -0.07
CA PHE A 63 9.30 -14.97 -1.36
C PHE A 63 9.74 -13.93 -2.40
N GLU A 64 10.43 -14.37 -3.44
CA GLU A 64 10.97 -13.49 -4.49
C GLU A 64 9.88 -12.68 -5.22
N ASN A 65 8.70 -13.25 -5.37
CA ASN A 65 7.57 -12.66 -6.09
C ASN A 65 6.53 -11.99 -5.18
N MET A 66 6.94 -11.48 -4.02
CA MET A 66 6.05 -10.82 -3.05
C MET A 66 6.38 -9.34 -2.83
N PHE A 67 5.33 -8.52 -2.84
CA PHE A 67 5.34 -7.10 -2.53
C PHE A 67 4.61 -6.81 -1.22
N ILE A 68 4.90 -5.68 -0.59
CA ILE A 68 4.27 -5.24 0.66
C ILE A 68 3.50 -3.94 0.41
N GLY A 69 2.20 -3.99 0.69
CA GLY A 69 1.31 -2.82 0.65
C GLY A 69 1.31 -2.07 1.98
N VAL A 70 1.55 -0.76 1.91
CA VAL A 70 1.61 0.15 3.07
C VAL A 70 0.54 1.22 2.91
N ASN A 71 -0.24 1.43 3.97
CA ASN A 71 -1.23 2.50 4.06
C ASN A 71 -1.15 3.24 5.39
N GLY A 72 -2.15 4.06 5.72
CA GLY A 72 -2.16 4.72 7.02
C GLY A 72 -2.29 3.76 8.21
N CYS A 73 -2.89 2.59 8.10
CA CYS A 73 -2.86 1.62 9.20
C CYS A 73 -1.44 1.09 9.42
N SER A 74 -0.67 0.87 8.35
CA SER A 74 0.74 0.45 8.34
C SER A 74 1.74 1.48 8.88
N LEU A 75 1.27 2.66 9.31
CA LEU A 75 2.13 3.78 9.72
C LEU A 75 1.63 4.40 11.04
N LYS A 76 0.92 3.62 11.86
CA LYS A 76 0.19 4.11 13.02
C LYS A 76 1.11 4.32 14.23
N THR A 77 1.99 3.36 14.50
CA THR A 77 2.90 3.37 15.66
C THR A 77 4.35 3.56 15.23
N ASN A 78 5.25 3.81 16.19
CA ASN A 78 6.69 3.91 15.90
C ASN A 78 7.24 2.56 15.41
N GLU A 79 6.75 1.46 15.96
CA GLU A 79 7.13 0.10 15.55
C GLU A 79 6.76 -0.14 14.08
N ASN A 80 5.58 0.33 13.65
CA ASN A 80 5.21 0.24 12.24
C ASN A 80 6.14 1.07 11.33
N LEU A 81 6.60 2.23 11.80
CA LEU A 81 7.53 3.08 11.05
C LEU A 81 8.93 2.46 10.96
N GLU A 82 9.36 1.70 11.97
CA GLU A 82 10.61 0.94 11.91
C GLU A 82 10.51 -0.25 10.95
N VAL A 83 9.37 -0.95 10.92
CA VAL A 83 9.09 -1.98 9.90
C VAL A 83 9.20 -1.39 8.49
N LEU A 84 8.63 -0.20 8.26
CA LEU A 84 8.72 0.48 6.96
C LEU A 84 10.18 0.68 6.51
N ARG A 85 11.12 0.98 7.42
CA ARG A 85 12.54 1.18 7.07
C ARG A 85 13.20 -0.09 6.55
N GLY A 86 12.72 -1.26 6.95
CA GLY A 86 13.23 -2.54 6.48
C GLY A 86 12.85 -2.83 5.03
N ILE A 87 11.70 -2.35 4.57
CA ILE A 87 11.12 -2.74 3.28
C ILE A 87 11.99 -2.24 2.12
N PRO A 88 12.49 -3.14 1.24
CA PRO A 88 13.13 -2.75 0.01
C PRO A 88 12.15 -1.99 -0.87
N VAL A 89 12.56 -0.84 -1.39
CA VAL A 89 11.70 0.08 -2.16
C VAL A 89 11.12 -0.61 -3.39
N GLU A 90 11.92 -1.44 -4.05
CA GLU A 90 11.53 -2.23 -5.20
C GLU A 90 10.46 -3.28 -4.90
N ARG A 91 10.15 -3.53 -3.61
CA ARG A 91 9.07 -4.42 -3.15
C ARG A 91 7.98 -3.68 -2.36
N LEU A 92 8.04 -2.35 -2.28
CA LEU A 92 7.05 -1.51 -1.61
C LEU A 92 5.95 -1.09 -2.58
N MET A 93 4.71 -1.11 -2.08
CA MET A 93 3.53 -0.50 -2.70
C MET A 93 2.82 0.39 -1.69
N ILE A 94 2.20 1.48 -2.15
CA ILE A 94 1.41 2.38 -1.33
C ILE A 94 -0.08 2.29 -1.68
N GLU A 95 -0.92 2.36 -0.67
CA GLU A 95 -2.37 2.34 -0.82
C GLU A 95 -3.04 3.21 0.25
N THR A 96 -4.35 3.46 0.12
CA THR A 96 -5.10 4.21 1.15
C THR A 96 -5.96 3.32 2.02
N ASP A 97 -6.44 2.18 1.48
CA ASP A 97 -7.53 1.40 2.07
C ASP A 97 -8.77 2.27 2.38
N SER A 98 -9.00 3.28 1.53
CA SER A 98 -10.14 4.19 1.68
C SER A 98 -11.46 3.41 1.64
N PRO A 99 -12.42 3.71 2.53
CA PRO A 99 -12.53 4.91 3.36
C PRO A 99 -11.84 4.83 4.74
N TYR A 100 -11.07 3.79 5.00
CA TYR A 100 -10.40 3.51 6.27
C TYR A 100 -8.95 4.03 6.31
N CYS A 101 -8.22 3.70 7.37
CA CYS A 101 -6.78 3.98 7.51
C CYS A 101 -6.38 5.46 7.38
N ASP A 102 -7.27 6.38 7.76
CA ASP A 102 -6.98 7.82 7.75
C ASP A 102 -5.76 8.19 8.63
N ILE A 103 -5.05 9.25 8.25
CA ILE A 103 -3.90 9.80 8.95
C ILE A 103 -4.35 10.88 9.92
N ILE A 104 -4.63 10.48 11.16
CA ILE A 104 -5.05 11.41 12.23
C ILE A 104 -3.87 11.85 13.11
N ASN A 105 -4.04 12.99 13.79
CA ASN A 105 -2.99 13.66 14.56
C ASN A 105 -2.34 12.81 15.67
N THR A 106 -3.03 11.79 16.19
CA THR A 106 -2.50 10.91 17.24
C THR A 106 -1.57 9.83 16.72
N HIS A 107 -1.48 9.63 15.41
CA HIS A 107 -0.59 8.63 14.82
C HIS A 107 0.85 9.11 14.80
N ALA A 108 1.82 8.19 14.97
CA ALA A 108 3.25 8.51 14.97
C ALA A 108 3.71 9.25 13.71
N ARG A 109 3.03 9.01 12.59
CA ARG A 109 3.30 9.65 11.30
C ARG A 109 2.80 11.10 11.15
N SER A 110 1.95 11.58 12.05
CA SER A 110 1.28 12.88 11.90
C SER A 110 2.25 14.08 11.75
N PRO A 111 3.43 14.13 12.39
CA PRO A 111 4.36 15.26 12.25
C PRO A 111 4.97 15.38 10.85
N TYR A 112 4.93 14.31 10.05
CA TYR A 112 5.56 14.22 8.73
C TYR A 112 4.63 14.71 7.60
N VAL A 113 3.33 14.84 7.88
CA VAL A 113 2.32 15.32 6.94
C VAL A 113 2.07 16.81 7.17
N LYS A 114 2.68 17.66 6.34
CA LYS A 114 2.61 19.13 6.48
C LYS A 114 1.44 19.78 5.72
N SER A 115 1.02 19.20 4.59
CA SER A 115 -0.06 19.74 3.76
C SER A 115 -1.40 19.17 4.18
N VAL A 116 -2.39 20.02 4.45
CA VAL A 116 -3.76 19.60 4.77
C VAL A 116 -4.66 19.85 3.56
N TRP A 117 -5.15 18.78 2.95
CA TRP A 117 -6.23 18.82 1.96
C TRP A 117 -7.49 19.43 2.62
N PRO A 118 -8.21 20.33 1.94
CA PRO A 118 -9.43 20.92 2.50
C PRO A 118 -10.46 19.84 2.85
N PHE A 119 -10.92 19.82 4.11
CA PHE A 119 -11.96 18.90 4.55
C PHE A 119 -13.17 19.65 5.13
N LYS A 120 -14.36 19.07 4.95
CA LYS A 120 -15.62 19.55 5.53
C LYS A 120 -16.27 18.46 6.37
N LYS A 121 -17.16 18.87 7.29
CA LYS A 121 -18.06 17.90 7.93
C LYS A 121 -19.03 17.34 6.87
N LYS A 122 -19.52 16.12 7.08
CA LYS A 122 -20.43 15.44 6.14
C LYS A 122 -21.65 16.28 5.77
N GLU A 123 -22.17 17.06 6.72
CA GLU A 123 -23.36 17.90 6.53
C GLU A 123 -23.09 19.16 5.68
N LYS A 124 -21.82 19.50 5.46
CA LYS A 124 -21.36 20.68 4.70
C LYS A 124 -20.46 20.28 3.52
N TYR A 125 -20.73 19.11 2.94
CA TYR A 125 -19.94 18.60 1.83
C TYR A 125 -19.98 19.56 0.63
N GLU A 126 -18.81 19.82 0.06
CA GLU A 126 -18.59 20.55 -1.18
C GLU A 126 -17.77 19.65 -2.13
N PRO A 127 -18.02 19.66 -3.44
CA PRO A 127 -17.32 18.79 -4.40
C PRO A 127 -15.79 18.84 -4.34
N ASP A 128 -15.21 20.02 -4.07
CA ASP A 128 -13.75 20.23 -4.03
C ASP A 128 -13.12 19.96 -2.65
N SER A 129 -13.84 19.29 -1.76
CA SER A 129 -13.41 19.00 -0.39
C SER A 129 -13.57 17.54 -0.01
N THR A 130 -12.68 17.03 0.84
CA THR A 130 -12.82 15.70 1.43
C THR A 130 -13.79 15.75 2.62
N VAL A 131 -14.32 14.59 3.02
CA VAL A 131 -15.19 14.48 4.19
C VAL A 131 -14.37 14.12 5.43
N LYS A 132 -14.50 14.91 6.51
CA LYS A 132 -13.80 14.67 7.78
C LYS A 132 -14.07 13.24 8.28
N GLY A 133 -12.99 12.48 8.52
CA GLY A 133 -13.06 11.10 9.02
C GLY A 133 -13.40 10.06 7.95
N ARG A 134 -13.40 10.44 6.68
CA ARG A 134 -13.47 9.52 5.54
C ARG A 134 -12.17 9.65 4.75
N ASN A 135 -11.36 8.60 4.75
CA ASN A 135 -10.18 8.57 3.89
C ASN A 135 -10.62 8.52 2.42
N GLU A 136 -9.79 9.06 1.53
CA GLU A 136 -10.08 9.12 0.10
C GLU A 136 -8.82 8.77 -0.71
N PRO A 137 -8.97 8.27 -1.96
CA PRO A 137 -7.82 7.90 -2.77
C PRO A 137 -6.79 9.01 -2.97
N CYS A 138 -7.23 10.27 -3.07
CA CYS A 138 -6.33 11.43 -3.19
C CYS A 138 -5.39 11.60 -1.99
N LEU A 139 -5.74 11.04 -0.83
CA LEU A 139 -4.95 11.13 0.40
C LEU A 139 -3.77 10.14 0.44
N VAL A 140 -3.59 9.30 -0.60
CA VAL A 140 -2.38 8.47 -0.75
C VAL A 140 -1.10 9.31 -0.76
N ARG A 141 -1.19 10.58 -1.17
CA ARG A 141 -0.09 11.55 -1.10
C ARG A 141 0.50 11.64 0.31
N TYR A 142 -0.31 11.48 1.35
CA TYR A 142 0.19 11.51 2.71
C TYR A 142 1.00 10.26 3.06
N VAL A 143 0.56 9.09 2.62
CA VAL A 143 1.32 7.83 2.75
C VAL A 143 2.66 7.96 2.03
N ALA A 144 2.65 8.42 0.77
CA ALA A 144 3.86 8.71 -0.01
C ALA A 144 4.81 9.68 0.70
N THR A 145 4.28 10.74 1.31
CA THR A 145 5.09 11.74 2.03
C THR A 145 5.80 11.13 3.24
N VAL A 146 5.10 10.29 4.00
CA VAL A 146 5.67 9.58 5.15
C VAL A 146 6.75 8.59 4.67
N CYS A 147 6.44 7.77 3.66
CA CYS A 147 7.40 6.82 3.07
C CYS A 147 8.67 7.53 2.58
N HIS A 148 8.52 8.65 1.85
CA HIS A 148 9.63 9.46 1.38
C HIS A 148 10.56 9.94 2.52
N GLN A 149 9.99 10.45 3.61
CA GLN A 149 10.77 10.99 4.72
C GLN A 149 11.48 9.89 5.52
N PHE A 150 10.89 8.71 5.65
CA PHE A 150 11.50 7.58 6.39
C PHE A 150 12.54 6.81 5.57
N LEU A 151 12.39 6.75 4.24
CA LEU A 151 13.27 6.00 3.35
C LEU A 151 14.44 6.83 2.77
N GLY A 152 14.47 8.16 3.00
CA GLY A 152 15.63 9.03 2.75
C GLY A 152 15.76 9.65 1.34
N PHE A 153 16.76 10.53 1.16
CA PHE A 153 16.88 11.55 0.08
C PHE A 153 17.06 11.01 -1.36
N LEU A 154 17.36 9.72 -1.57
CA LEU A 154 17.35 9.12 -2.91
C LEU A 154 15.91 8.94 -3.47
N ALA A 155 14.90 9.36 -2.70
CA ALA A 155 13.51 9.03 -2.93
C ALA A 155 12.80 9.70 -4.12
N ARG A 156 13.45 10.65 -4.84
CA ARG A 156 12.91 11.14 -6.12
C ARG A 156 12.82 10.02 -7.16
N TYR A 157 13.74 9.06 -7.14
CA TYR A 157 13.72 7.88 -8.00
C TYR A 157 12.91 6.71 -7.40
N ARG A 158 12.64 6.73 -6.09
CA ARG A 158 11.97 5.65 -5.35
C ARG A 158 10.45 5.71 -5.43
N LEU A 159 9.87 6.92 -5.41
CA LEU A 159 8.44 7.11 -5.70
C LEU A 159 8.09 6.64 -7.12
N VAL A 160 8.98 6.91 -8.09
CA VAL A 160 8.86 6.36 -9.45
C VAL A 160 8.89 4.84 -9.42
N ALA A 161 9.76 4.22 -8.61
CA ALA A 161 9.78 2.76 -8.45
C ALA A 161 8.46 2.20 -7.91
N GLU A 162 7.79 2.87 -6.96
CA GLU A 162 6.48 2.42 -6.45
C GLU A 162 5.38 2.46 -7.53
N PHE A 163 5.32 3.55 -8.31
CA PHE A 163 4.39 3.66 -9.45
C PHE A 163 4.72 2.62 -10.54
N LEU A 164 6.00 2.37 -10.78
CA LEU A 164 6.46 1.32 -11.68
C LEU A 164 6.07 -0.06 -11.14
N ASN A 165 6.20 -0.32 -9.83
CA ASN A 165 5.83 -1.60 -9.22
C ASN A 165 4.34 -1.89 -9.45
N MET A 166 3.46 -0.93 -9.17
CA MET A 166 2.02 -1.12 -9.39
C MET A 166 1.69 -1.33 -10.87
N THR A 167 2.36 -0.59 -11.76
CA THR A 167 2.20 -0.73 -13.22
C THR A 167 2.74 -2.07 -13.73
N ILE A 168 3.87 -2.55 -13.21
CA ILE A 168 4.50 -3.84 -13.58
C ILE A 168 3.64 -4.99 -13.10
N VAL A 169 3.20 -4.95 -11.84
CA VAL A 169 2.44 -6.04 -11.21
C VAL A 169 1.04 -6.11 -11.80
N PHE A 170 0.28 -5.03 -11.76
CA PHE A 170 -1.14 -5.05 -12.16
C PHE A 170 -1.38 -4.61 -13.61
N GLN A 171 -0.32 -4.36 -14.39
CA GLN A 171 -0.39 -3.96 -15.81
C GLN A 171 -1.27 -2.72 -16.06
N CYS A 172 -1.33 -1.81 -15.09
CA CYS A 172 -2.17 -0.63 -15.18
C CYS A 172 -1.60 0.41 -16.17
N ARG A 173 -2.05 0.34 -17.43
CA ARG A 173 -1.54 1.18 -18.54
C ARG A 173 -1.78 2.70 -18.37
N GLU A 174 -2.71 3.12 -17.52
CA GLU A 174 -3.13 4.52 -17.35
C GLU A 174 -2.22 5.36 -16.43
N TYR A 175 -1.28 4.76 -15.68
CA TYR A 175 -0.54 5.47 -14.62
C TYR A 175 0.74 6.18 -15.09
N LEU A 176 1.20 5.92 -16.32
CA LEU A 176 2.47 6.45 -16.82
C LEU A 176 2.47 7.98 -17.01
N LEU A 177 1.28 8.61 -17.11
CA LEU A 177 1.13 10.04 -17.37
C LEU A 177 1.50 10.95 -16.17
N LEU A 178 1.61 10.38 -14.98
CA LEU A 178 1.95 11.12 -13.75
C LEU A 178 3.43 11.53 -13.65
N MET A 179 4.31 10.91 -14.44
CA MET A 179 5.76 11.12 -14.37
C MET A 179 6.23 12.45 -14.96
N GLU A 180 5.42 13.12 -15.80
CA GLU A 180 5.79 14.41 -16.41
C GLU A 180 5.37 15.63 -15.57
N LEU A 181 4.60 15.44 -14.49
CA LEU A 181 4.10 16.54 -13.67
C LEU A 181 5.03 16.83 -12.48
N ASN A 182 5.53 18.05 -12.46
CA ASN A 182 6.29 18.63 -11.37
C ASN A 182 5.52 18.44 -10.04
N LEU A 183 6.14 17.84 -9.02
CA LEU A 183 5.50 17.52 -7.73
C LEU A 183 4.93 18.75 -6.98
N SER A 184 5.20 19.97 -7.46
CA SER A 184 4.59 21.22 -7.01
C SER A 184 3.15 21.44 -7.51
N ASP A 185 2.74 20.79 -8.60
CA ASP A 185 1.46 21.02 -9.30
C ASP A 185 0.51 19.80 -9.25
N LEU A 186 0.56 19.01 -8.18
CA LEU A 186 -0.40 17.92 -7.90
C LEU A 186 -1.80 18.48 -7.52
N SER A 187 -2.37 19.35 -8.34
CA SER A 187 -3.76 19.84 -8.24
C SER A 187 -4.74 18.99 -9.05
N VAL A 188 -4.25 18.11 -9.95
CA VAL A 188 -5.10 17.22 -10.74
C VAL A 188 -4.39 15.90 -10.94
N THR A 189 -4.78 14.86 -10.21
CA THR A 189 -4.60 13.50 -10.75
C THR A 189 -5.59 12.50 -10.18
N GLN A 190 -6.34 11.87 -11.08
CA GLN A 190 -7.06 10.63 -10.84
C GLN A 190 -6.03 9.53 -10.53
N ILE A 191 -5.69 9.40 -9.25
CA ILE A 191 -5.02 8.21 -8.74
C ILE A 191 -6.13 7.19 -8.55
N PHE A 192 -6.28 6.28 -9.51
CA PHE A 192 -7.04 5.05 -9.26
C PHE A 192 -6.24 4.26 -8.20
N ILE A 193 -6.90 3.89 -7.12
CA ILE A 193 -6.36 2.97 -6.12
C ILE A 193 -7.28 1.77 -6.22
N LEU A 194 -6.71 0.58 -6.32
CA LEU A 194 -7.45 -0.68 -6.28
C LEU A 194 -8.43 -0.61 -5.09
N THR A 195 -9.72 -0.52 -5.41
CA THR A 195 -10.84 -0.45 -4.47
C THR A 195 -11.22 -1.83 -3.98
#